data_AF-A0A1V4QSV5-F1
#
_entry.id   AF-A0A1V4QSV5-F1
#
_cell.length_a   1.000
_cell.length_b   1.000
_cell.length_c   1.000
_cell.angle_alpha   90.00
_cell.angle_beta   90.00
_cell.angle_gamma   90.00
#
_symmetry.space_group_name_H-M   'P 1'
#
loop_
_entity.id
_entity.type
_entity.pdbx_description
1 polymer ?
#
loop_
_entity_poly.entity_id
_entity_poly.type
_entity_poly.pdbx_seq_one_letter_code
_entity_poly.pdbx_strand_id
1 'polypeptide(L)'
;MEWKEYAPEIKEVLELEGSPVAITYSQEPAPDSAGGRHRVCEALLRARDGDVIDLTAENSACPGGTWHLGLGEAPKGEAGKALQEFLVYGEKLFCSYAAFHRAMELTTAPPLGLADHVVFSPLETAEFCPDIVLFICNAEQACRLVTLDGYDTGVPPRVEMAGSTCHMAVAYPVVTGELNVTLMDYTSRRIKGCKASDLIVSIPYHRFHGVMRSIPHCTAGTAKMEIPESFRRLAGESALRLIEVFLPKDYASEAREILEEQPVQGVWEDRISGNHVLLRVLAQVRESERVLDTLEKRFCSLEGFRMVLLPVEAALFFETLSPFHH
;
A
#
# COMPACT_ATOMS: atom_id res chain seq x y z
N MET A 1 -5.75 8.57 -27.48
CA MET A 1 -4.35 8.48 -27.00
C MET A 1 -4.37 7.53 -25.82
N GLU A 2 -3.49 6.53 -25.79
CA GLU A 2 -3.61 5.37 -24.89
C GLU A 2 -3.70 5.76 -23.40
N TRP A 3 -2.94 6.76 -22.96
CA TRP A 3 -2.98 7.25 -21.58
C TRP A 3 -4.35 7.79 -21.13
N LYS A 4 -5.14 8.35 -22.06
CA LYS A 4 -6.50 8.85 -21.74
C LYS A 4 -7.45 7.70 -21.41
N GLU A 5 -7.22 6.51 -21.97
CA GLU A 5 -8.01 5.31 -21.71
C GLU A 5 -7.58 4.64 -20.40
N TYR A 6 -6.29 4.74 -20.04
CA TYR A 6 -5.78 4.24 -18.76
C TYR A 6 -6.31 5.01 -17.55
N ALA A 7 -6.56 6.32 -17.70
CA ALA A 7 -6.98 7.20 -16.61
C ALA A 7 -8.27 6.73 -15.88
N PRO A 8 -9.40 6.45 -16.56
CA PRO A 8 -10.60 5.97 -15.88
C PRO A 8 -10.40 4.59 -15.23
N GLU A 9 -9.68 3.67 -15.89
CA GLU A 9 -9.43 2.33 -15.38
C GLU A 9 -8.65 2.36 -14.06
N ILE A 10 -7.48 3.03 -14.04
CA ILE A 10 -6.66 3.08 -12.82
C ILE A 10 -7.35 3.85 -11.69
N LYS A 11 -8.16 4.87 -12.04
CA LYS A 11 -8.93 5.67 -11.08
C LYS A 11 -10.00 4.82 -10.40
N GLU A 12 -10.70 3.98 -11.15
CA GLU A 12 -11.69 3.04 -10.62
C GLU A 12 -11.00 1.96 -9.76
N VAL A 13 -9.94 1.33 -10.29
CA VAL A 13 -9.21 0.26 -9.59
C VAL A 13 -8.70 0.72 -8.23
N LEU A 14 -8.13 1.93 -8.16
CA LEU A 14 -7.54 2.48 -6.93
C LEU A 14 -8.54 3.30 -6.09
N GLU A 15 -9.77 3.52 -6.55
CA GLU A 15 -10.76 4.36 -5.89
C GLU A 15 -10.21 5.78 -5.57
N LEU A 16 -9.53 6.40 -6.54
CA LEU A 16 -8.92 7.71 -6.33
C LEU A 16 -9.97 8.81 -6.20
N GLU A 17 -9.77 9.72 -5.25
CA GLU A 17 -10.65 10.88 -5.04
C GLU A 17 -10.65 11.84 -6.23
N GLY A 18 -9.51 11.97 -6.90
CA GLY A 18 -9.34 12.84 -8.06
C GLY A 18 -8.54 12.14 -9.15
N SER A 19 -8.22 12.88 -10.20
CA SER A 19 -7.61 12.30 -11.38
C SER A 19 -6.09 12.14 -11.22
N PRO A 20 -5.48 11.07 -11.75
CA PRO A 20 -4.04 11.01 -11.91
C PRO A 20 -3.55 12.23 -12.69
N VAL A 21 -2.41 12.79 -12.29
CA VAL A 21 -1.84 13.99 -12.91
C VAL A 21 -0.80 13.58 -13.94
N ALA A 22 -1.06 13.91 -15.19
CA ALA A 22 -0.05 13.89 -16.25
C ALA A 22 0.89 15.09 -16.08
N ILE A 23 2.19 14.82 -16.05
CA ILE A 23 3.23 15.85 -16.07
C ILE A 23 4.03 15.70 -17.35
N THR A 24 4.17 16.80 -18.10
CA THR A 24 4.88 16.82 -19.38
C THR A 24 5.84 17.99 -19.44
N TYR A 25 7.07 17.74 -19.85
CA TYR A 25 8.07 18.74 -20.23
C TYR A 25 7.90 19.05 -21.72
N SER A 26 7.65 20.32 -22.05
CA SER A 26 7.32 20.75 -23.42
C SER A 26 8.07 22.02 -23.82
N GLN A 27 8.41 22.12 -25.11
CA GLN A 27 8.92 23.37 -25.70
C GLN A 27 7.78 24.31 -26.13
N GLU A 28 6.55 23.81 -26.11
CA GLU A 28 5.34 24.54 -26.50
C GLU A 28 4.38 24.66 -25.31
N PRO A 29 3.66 25.78 -25.20
CA PRO A 29 2.69 25.98 -24.12
C PRO A 29 1.51 25.02 -24.24
N ALA A 30 0.92 24.67 -23.11
CA ALA A 30 -0.34 23.92 -23.10
C ALA A 30 -1.53 24.83 -23.45
N PRO A 31 -2.44 24.39 -24.34
CA PRO A 31 -3.67 25.12 -24.57
C PRO A 31 -4.57 25.05 -23.34
N ASP A 32 -5.45 26.05 -23.22
CA ASP A 32 -6.43 26.17 -22.14
C ASP A 32 -5.84 26.11 -20.72
N SER A 33 -4.54 26.43 -20.58
CA SER A 33 -3.88 26.48 -19.28
C SER A 33 -4.37 27.66 -18.44
N ALA A 34 -4.52 27.43 -17.14
CA ALA A 34 -4.97 28.47 -16.23
C ALA A 34 -3.92 29.57 -16.10
N GLY A 35 -4.30 30.79 -16.45
CA GLY A 35 -3.44 31.96 -16.31
C GLY A 35 -3.04 32.26 -14.86
N GLY A 36 -2.04 33.14 -14.71
CA GLY A 36 -1.55 33.58 -13.41
C GLY A 36 -0.27 32.87 -12.97
N ARG A 37 0.12 33.08 -11.71
CA ARG A 37 1.31 32.49 -11.12
C ARG A 37 0.93 31.39 -10.15
N HIS A 38 1.57 30.23 -10.26
CA HIS A 38 1.22 29.04 -9.45
C HIS A 38 2.43 28.48 -8.72
N ARG A 39 2.21 27.91 -7.54
CA ARG A 39 3.20 27.04 -6.89
C ARG A 39 3.01 25.62 -7.41
N VAL A 40 4.10 24.87 -7.61
CA VAL A 40 4.04 23.48 -8.10
C VAL A 40 3.11 22.61 -7.26
N CYS A 41 3.21 22.69 -5.94
CA CYS A 41 2.37 21.91 -5.04
C CYS A 41 0.87 22.24 -5.16
N GLU A 42 0.52 23.49 -5.49
CA GLU A 42 -0.86 23.88 -5.78
C GLU A 42 -1.29 23.40 -7.17
N ALA A 43 -0.38 23.47 -8.16
CA ALA A 43 -0.61 22.99 -9.50
C ALA A 43 -0.94 21.48 -9.52
N LEU A 44 -0.23 20.68 -8.70
CA LEU A 44 -0.52 19.25 -8.53
C LEU A 44 -1.95 18.99 -8.02
N LEU A 45 -2.38 19.72 -7.00
CA LEU A 45 -3.72 19.59 -6.44
C LEU A 45 -4.79 20.04 -7.43
N ARG A 46 -4.57 21.18 -8.10
CA ARG A 46 -5.50 21.71 -9.09
C ARG A 46 -5.63 20.81 -10.33
N ALA A 47 -4.51 20.25 -10.79
CA ALA A 47 -4.50 19.30 -11.89
C ALA A 47 -5.22 17.99 -11.54
N ARG A 48 -5.06 17.50 -10.30
CA ARG A 48 -5.87 16.38 -9.79
C ARG A 48 -7.36 16.70 -9.84
N ASP A 49 -7.73 17.95 -9.61
CA ASP A 49 -9.12 18.43 -9.52
C ASP A 49 -9.69 18.93 -10.86
N GLY A 50 -8.95 18.84 -11.96
CA GLY A 50 -9.45 19.09 -13.32
C GLY A 50 -8.74 20.20 -14.11
N ASP A 51 -7.93 21.04 -13.47
CA ASP A 51 -7.29 22.19 -14.14
C ASP A 51 -6.07 21.78 -14.97
N VAL A 52 -5.82 22.51 -16.05
CA VAL A 52 -4.53 22.45 -16.76
C VAL A 52 -3.66 23.62 -16.30
N ILE A 53 -2.46 23.33 -15.80
CA ILE A 53 -1.50 24.34 -15.33
C ILE A 53 -0.21 24.20 -16.14
N ASP A 54 0.21 25.29 -16.77
CA ASP A 54 1.47 25.37 -17.50
C ASP A 54 2.43 26.27 -16.72
N LEU A 55 3.54 25.71 -16.25
CA LEU A 55 4.58 26.43 -15.51
C LEU A 55 5.80 26.71 -16.38
N THR A 56 6.22 27.98 -16.37
CA THR A 56 7.46 28.48 -16.95
C THR A 56 8.30 29.17 -15.88
N ALA A 57 9.53 29.57 -16.25
CA ALA A 57 10.40 30.35 -15.36
C ALA A 57 9.74 31.67 -14.89
N GLU A 58 8.88 32.27 -15.72
CA GLU A 58 8.26 33.58 -15.47
C GLU A 58 7.05 33.52 -14.54
N ASN A 59 6.24 32.46 -14.67
CA ASN A 59 4.97 32.34 -13.94
C ASN A 59 5.05 31.45 -12.69
N SER A 60 6.16 30.74 -12.47
CA SER A 60 6.38 30.00 -11.22
C SER A 60 6.40 30.96 -10.02
N ALA A 61 5.54 30.69 -9.03
CA ALA A 61 5.41 31.50 -7.82
C ALA A 61 6.39 31.11 -6.70
N CYS A 62 7.14 30.00 -6.88
CA CYS A 62 8.04 29.47 -5.86
C CYS A 62 9.45 29.28 -6.46
N PRO A 63 10.50 29.91 -5.89
CA PRO A 63 11.87 29.71 -6.36
C PRO A 63 12.31 28.24 -6.33
N GLY A 64 11.83 27.48 -5.33
CA GLY A 64 12.07 26.03 -5.26
C GLY A 64 11.44 25.29 -6.42
N GLY A 65 10.26 25.70 -6.88
CA GLY A 65 9.61 25.13 -8.07
C GLY A 65 10.39 25.43 -9.35
N THR A 66 10.80 26.69 -9.54
CA THR A 66 11.61 27.09 -10.70
C THR A 66 12.92 26.30 -10.78
N TRP A 67 13.61 26.14 -9.65
CA TRP A 67 14.87 25.39 -9.59
C TRP A 67 14.67 23.89 -9.78
N HIS A 68 13.82 23.24 -8.97
CA HIS A 68 13.72 21.76 -8.98
C HIS A 68 12.99 21.22 -10.22
N LEU A 69 12.12 22.00 -10.87
CA LEU A 69 11.57 21.62 -12.16
C LEU A 69 12.53 21.87 -13.34
N GLY A 70 13.74 22.40 -13.09
CA GLY A 70 14.70 22.67 -14.17
C GLY A 70 14.37 23.87 -15.06
N LEU A 71 13.37 24.67 -14.69
CA LEU A 71 12.96 25.90 -15.39
C LEU A 71 13.96 27.06 -15.18
N GLY A 72 14.84 26.95 -14.18
CA GLY A 72 15.88 27.94 -13.94
C GLY A 72 16.99 27.40 -13.05
N GLU A 73 18.11 28.12 -13.02
CA GLU A 73 19.27 27.71 -12.22
C GLU A 73 18.98 27.72 -10.71
N ALA A 74 19.75 26.90 -9.99
CA ALA A 74 19.83 26.99 -8.54
C ALA A 74 20.18 28.44 -8.11
N PRO A 75 19.54 28.99 -7.07
CA PRO A 75 19.89 30.32 -6.57
C PRO A 75 21.36 30.42 -6.15
N LYS A 76 22.10 31.37 -6.74
CA LYS A 76 23.52 31.64 -6.46
C LYS A 76 23.70 33.01 -5.81
N GLY A 77 24.91 33.29 -5.31
CA GLY A 77 25.27 34.60 -4.77
C GLY A 77 24.42 35.00 -3.56
N GLU A 78 23.92 36.24 -3.55
CA GLU A 78 23.08 36.77 -2.46
C GLU A 78 21.75 36.00 -2.33
N ALA A 79 21.11 35.63 -3.45
CA ALA A 79 19.87 34.86 -3.44
C ALA A 79 20.09 33.46 -2.84
N GLY A 80 21.21 32.81 -3.16
CA GLY A 80 21.58 31.52 -2.57
C GLY A 80 21.84 31.61 -1.07
N LYS A 81 22.53 32.67 -0.60
CA LYS A 81 22.74 32.92 0.83
C LYS A 81 21.42 33.18 1.57
N ALA A 82 20.52 33.98 0.97
CA ALA A 82 19.21 34.26 1.54
C ALA A 82 18.34 32.99 1.63
N LEU A 83 18.39 32.11 0.62
CA LEU A 83 17.72 30.81 0.66
C LEU A 83 18.25 29.93 1.79
N GLN A 84 19.57 29.84 1.93
CA GLN A 84 20.22 29.09 3.02
C GLN A 84 19.78 29.61 4.39
N GLU A 85 19.85 30.92 4.60
CA GLU A 85 19.44 31.58 5.84
C GLU A 85 17.96 31.33 6.15
N PHE A 86 17.09 31.46 5.13
CA PHE A 86 15.67 31.20 5.26
C PHE A 86 15.37 29.75 5.66
N LEU A 87 16.00 28.76 5.03
CA LEU A 87 15.72 27.34 5.33
C LEU A 87 16.31 26.89 6.68
N VAL A 88 17.39 27.51 7.14
CA VAL A 88 18.04 27.18 8.43
C VAL A 88 17.42 27.94 9.59
N TYR A 89 17.16 29.24 9.46
CA TYR A 89 16.73 30.10 10.55
C TYR A 89 15.28 30.57 10.45
N GLY A 90 14.76 30.73 9.22
CA GLY A 90 13.37 31.11 8.96
C GLY A 90 12.42 29.93 9.15
N GLU A 91 12.43 28.97 8.22
CA GLU A 91 11.62 27.75 8.29
C GLU A 91 12.15 26.73 9.30
N LYS A 92 13.44 26.81 9.64
CA LYS A 92 14.12 25.91 10.60
C LYS A 92 14.01 24.44 10.22
N LEU A 93 14.09 24.14 8.91
CA LEU A 93 14.13 22.78 8.39
C LEU A 93 15.49 22.12 8.61
N PHE A 94 16.54 22.93 8.76
CA PHE A 94 17.91 22.47 8.98
C PHE A 94 18.52 23.15 10.20
N CYS A 95 19.29 22.40 10.99
CA CYS A 95 19.97 22.93 12.17
C CYS A 95 21.24 23.75 11.85
N SER A 96 21.75 23.69 10.62
CA SER A 96 22.96 24.40 10.19
C SER A 96 23.07 24.46 8.66
N TYR A 97 23.88 25.40 8.17
CA TYR A 97 24.25 25.47 6.75
C TYR A 97 24.93 24.21 6.23
N ALA A 98 25.74 23.53 7.06
CA ALA A 98 26.37 22.27 6.67
C ALA A 98 25.36 21.13 6.49
N ALA A 99 24.30 21.09 7.32
CA ALA A 99 23.21 20.13 7.16
C ALA A 99 22.41 20.41 5.89
N PHE A 100 22.08 21.68 5.63
CA PHE A 100 21.43 22.09 4.39
C PHE A 100 22.27 21.72 3.15
N HIS A 101 23.55 22.09 3.13
CA HIS A 101 24.44 21.81 1.99
C HIS A 101 24.51 20.31 1.69
N ARG A 102 24.70 19.47 2.72
CA ARG A 102 24.74 18.02 2.54
C ARG A 102 23.43 17.46 2.01
N ALA A 103 22.29 18.00 2.44
CA ALA A 103 21.00 17.57 1.92
C ALA A 103 20.84 17.89 0.42
N MET A 104 21.33 19.06 -0.03
CA MET A 104 21.28 19.42 -1.46
C MET A 104 22.29 18.63 -2.31
N GLU A 105 23.48 18.37 -1.78
CA GLU A 105 24.56 17.68 -2.50
C GLU A 105 24.28 16.17 -2.70
N LEU A 106 23.57 15.55 -1.74
CA LEU A 106 23.29 14.12 -1.77
C LEU A 106 21.99 13.76 -2.51
N THR A 107 21.23 14.75 -2.96
CA THR A 107 20.03 14.55 -3.79
C THR A 107 20.36 14.66 -5.27
N THR A 108 19.53 14.03 -6.09
CA THR A 108 19.64 14.06 -7.56
C THR A 108 19.63 15.50 -8.09
N ALA A 109 20.41 15.79 -9.12
CA ALA A 109 20.43 17.12 -9.74
C ALA A 109 19.13 17.35 -10.55
N PRO A 110 18.47 18.51 -10.41
CA PRO A 110 17.29 18.86 -11.22
C PRO A 110 17.57 18.89 -12.74
N PRO A 111 16.55 18.67 -13.58
CA PRO A 111 16.67 18.59 -15.04
C PRO A 111 16.77 19.97 -15.70
N LEU A 112 17.78 20.77 -15.33
CA LEU A 112 17.96 22.14 -15.83
C LEU A 112 18.02 22.19 -17.36
N GLY A 113 17.16 23.01 -17.96
CA GLY A 113 17.12 23.23 -19.41
C GLY A 113 16.48 22.09 -20.20
N LEU A 114 15.77 21.16 -19.54
CA LEU A 114 15.05 20.09 -20.22
C LEU A 114 13.92 20.65 -21.12
N ALA A 115 13.16 21.65 -20.63
CA ALA A 115 12.08 22.28 -21.37
C ALA A 115 11.75 23.68 -20.82
N ASP A 116 11.09 24.50 -21.65
CA ASP A 116 10.62 25.84 -21.28
C ASP A 116 9.27 25.81 -20.52
N HIS A 117 8.49 24.75 -20.72
CA HIS A 117 7.18 24.53 -20.11
C HIS A 117 7.13 23.20 -19.35
N VAL A 118 6.54 23.23 -18.14
CA VAL A 118 6.16 22.04 -17.39
C VAL A 118 4.65 22.06 -17.17
N VAL A 119 3.97 21.17 -17.87
CA VAL A 119 2.51 21.10 -17.95
C VAL A 119 1.99 20.05 -16.97
N PHE A 120 1.04 20.44 -16.14
CA PHE A 120 0.30 19.59 -15.21
C PHE A 120 -1.16 19.54 -15.67
N SER A 121 -1.69 18.36 -15.89
CA SER A 121 -3.09 18.18 -16.32
C SER A 121 -3.67 16.87 -15.81
N PRO A 122 -5.01 16.72 -15.73
CA PRO A 122 -5.62 15.41 -15.56
C PRO A 122 -5.18 14.46 -16.69
N LEU A 123 -4.82 13.23 -16.35
CA LEU A 123 -4.35 12.24 -17.32
C LEU A 123 -5.35 11.99 -18.45
N GLU A 124 -6.65 12.02 -18.15
CA GLU A 124 -7.73 11.83 -19.12
C GLU A 124 -7.86 13.00 -20.13
N THR A 125 -7.42 14.21 -19.78
CA THR A 125 -7.50 15.38 -20.66
C THR A 125 -6.16 15.75 -21.27
N ALA A 126 -5.04 15.25 -20.73
CA ALA A 126 -3.67 15.51 -21.16
C ALA A 126 -3.47 15.44 -22.69
N GLU A 127 -3.13 16.57 -23.30
CA GLU A 127 -2.92 16.66 -24.75
C GLU A 127 -1.56 16.13 -25.20
N PHE A 128 -0.53 16.40 -24.41
CA PHE A 128 0.81 15.86 -24.64
C PHE A 128 0.95 14.45 -24.06
N CYS A 129 1.88 13.69 -24.63
CA CYS A 129 2.29 12.42 -24.03
C CYS A 129 2.96 12.70 -22.69
N PRO A 130 2.47 12.14 -21.57
CA PRO A 130 3.06 12.41 -20.26
C PRO A 130 4.47 11.83 -20.18
N ASP A 131 5.37 12.53 -19.49
CA ASP A 131 6.65 11.98 -19.04
C ASP A 131 6.48 11.22 -17.73
N ILE A 132 5.57 11.69 -16.87
CA ILE A 132 5.25 11.12 -15.57
C ILE A 132 3.73 11.07 -15.39
N VAL A 133 3.25 9.98 -14.81
CA VAL A 133 1.91 9.88 -14.22
C VAL A 133 2.04 9.93 -12.71
N LEU A 134 1.46 10.96 -12.09
CA LEU A 134 1.54 11.23 -10.67
C LEU A 134 0.19 10.98 -9.98
N PHE A 135 0.24 10.32 -8.82
CA PHE A 135 -0.92 9.98 -8.01
C PHE A 135 -0.81 10.68 -6.66
N ILE A 136 -1.82 11.48 -6.32
CA ILE A 136 -2.03 11.96 -4.94
C ILE A 136 -2.97 10.96 -4.29
N CYS A 137 -2.45 10.13 -3.39
CA CYS A 137 -3.14 8.95 -2.89
C CYS A 137 -2.84 8.69 -1.40
N ASN A 138 -3.43 7.66 -0.81
CA ASN A 138 -3.14 7.22 0.56
C ASN A 138 -2.13 6.05 0.58
N ALA A 139 -1.75 5.60 1.79
CA ALA A 139 -0.78 4.51 1.98
C ALA A 139 -1.18 3.18 1.31
N GLU A 140 -2.47 2.84 1.31
CA GLU A 140 -2.97 1.61 0.70
C GLU A 140 -2.88 1.68 -0.83
N GLN A 141 -3.35 2.79 -1.42
CA GLN A 141 -3.26 3.03 -2.86
C GLN A 141 -1.80 3.06 -3.34
N ALA A 142 -0.90 3.66 -2.56
CA ALA A 142 0.53 3.66 -2.84
C ALA A 142 1.15 2.26 -2.81
N CYS A 143 0.79 1.45 -1.81
CA CYS A 143 1.20 0.05 -1.72
C CYS A 143 0.79 -0.72 -2.97
N ARG A 144 -0.44 -0.51 -3.44
CA ARG A 144 -0.95 -1.13 -4.67
C ARG A 144 -0.15 -0.70 -5.90
N LEU A 145 0.09 0.60 -6.08
CA LEU A 145 0.89 1.13 -7.20
C LEU A 145 2.31 0.57 -7.24
N VAL A 146 3.02 0.54 -6.10
CA VAL A 146 4.39 -0.01 -6.02
C VAL A 146 4.39 -1.51 -6.32
N THR A 147 3.38 -2.24 -5.85
CA THR A 147 3.24 -3.68 -6.13
C THR A 147 2.99 -3.93 -7.62
N LEU A 148 2.16 -3.10 -8.26
CA LEU A 148 1.86 -3.21 -9.69
C LEU A 148 3.06 -2.84 -10.57
N ASP A 149 3.83 -1.79 -10.24
CA ASP A 149 5.05 -1.41 -10.97
C ASP A 149 6.13 -2.50 -10.88
N GLY A 150 6.25 -3.16 -9.73
CA GLY A 150 7.18 -4.28 -9.52
C GLY A 150 6.69 -5.63 -10.05
N TYR A 151 5.46 -5.75 -10.55
CA TYR A 151 4.84 -7.05 -10.86
C TYR A 151 5.63 -7.85 -11.91
N ASP A 152 5.96 -7.21 -13.03
CA ASP A 152 6.66 -7.86 -14.16
C ASP A 152 8.14 -8.16 -13.84
N THR A 153 8.77 -7.37 -12.97
CA THR A 153 10.25 -7.35 -12.82
C THR A 153 10.75 -7.85 -11.47
N GLY A 154 9.92 -7.77 -10.42
CA GLY A 154 10.33 -8.00 -9.03
C GLY A 154 11.39 -7.03 -8.51
N VAL A 155 11.74 -5.97 -9.25
CA VAL A 155 12.78 -5.01 -8.86
C VAL A 155 12.19 -4.01 -7.88
N PRO A 156 12.75 -3.87 -6.66
CA PRO A 156 12.27 -2.88 -5.70
C PRO A 156 12.55 -1.46 -6.20
N PRO A 157 11.65 -0.49 -5.94
CA PRO A 157 11.86 0.88 -6.36
C PRO A 157 13.08 1.48 -5.64
N ARG A 158 13.90 2.19 -6.39
CA ARG A 158 14.89 3.10 -5.83
C ARG A 158 14.17 4.40 -5.50
N VAL A 159 14.20 4.80 -4.24
CA VAL A 159 13.46 5.98 -3.77
C VAL A 159 14.40 7.03 -3.23
N GLU A 160 14.08 8.29 -3.49
CA GLU A 160 14.76 9.45 -2.90
C GLU A 160 13.74 10.21 -2.05
N MET A 161 13.84 10.04 -0.73
CA MET A 161 12.93 10.62 0.26
C MET A 161 13.52 11.88 0.92
N ALA A 162 14.28 12.66 0.16
CA ALA A 162 14.89 13.91 0.61
C ALA A 162 14.69 15.00 -0.44
N GLY A 163 14.47 16.23 0.02
CA GLY A 163 14.28 17.40 -0.85
C GLY A 163 12.89 18.02 -0.74
N SER A 164 12.58 18.90 -1.69
CA SER A 164 11.26 19.52 -1.81
C SER A 164 10.25 18.58 -2.48
N THR A 165 8.95 18.82 -2.34
CA THR A 165 7.92 18.01 -3.00
C THR A 165 8.07 18.02 -4.51
N CYS A 166 8.32 19.18 -5.14
CA CYS A 166 8.56 19.26 -6.57
C CYS A 166 9.81 18.48 -7.01
N HIS A 167 10.82 18.38 -6.13
CA HIS A 167 12.00 17.56 -6.38
C HIS A 167 11.65 16.08 -6.39
N MET A 168 11.13 15.58 -5.27
CA MET A 168 10.86 14.15 -5.08
C MET A 168 9.76 13.65 -6.01
N ALA A 169 8.73 14.45 -6.28
CA ALA A 169 7.57 14.05 -7.06
C ALA A 169 7.76 14.21 -8.58
N VAL A 170 8.68 15.06 -9.03
CA VAL A 170 8.81 15.38 -10.46
C VAL A 170 10.25 15.27 -10.96
N ALA A 171 11.18 16.02 -10.34
CA ALA A 171 12.57 16.06 -10.78
C ALA A 171 13.27 14.70 -10.70
N TYR A 172 13.12 14.01 -9.56
CA TYR A 172 13.74 12.69 -9.38
C TYR A 172 13.21 11.65 -10.37
N PRO A 173 11.89 11.45 -10.55
CA PRO A 173 11.37 10.49 -11.53
C PRO A 173 11.75 10.81 -12.98
N VAL A 174 11.76 12.09 -13.38
CA VAL A 174 12.11 12.45 -14.77
C VAL A 174 13.60 12.23 -15.05
N VAL A 175 14.48 12.53 -14.10
CA VAL A 175 15.93 12.40 -14.28
C VAL A 175 16.38 10.94 -14.21
N THR A 176 15.82 10.17 -13.29
CA THR A 176 16.28 8.79 -13.03
C THR A 176 15.54 7.73 -13.84
N GLY A 177 14.32 8.03 -14.29
CA GLY A 177 13.42 7.03 -14.87
C GLY A 177 12.89 6.02 -13.83
N GLU A 178 13.09 6.28 -12.53
CA GLU A 178 12.57 5.44 -11.45
C GLU A 178 11.23 5.95 -10.93
N LEU A 179 10.40 5.02 -10.46
CA LEU A 179 9.24 5.35 -9.63
C LEU A 179 9.73 5.99 -8.33
N ASN A 180 9.01 7.00 -7.82
CA ASN A 180 9.25 7.50 -6.48
C ASN A 180 7.98 7.56 -5.63
N VAL A 181 8.16 7.29 -4.33
CA VAL A 181 7.13 7.47 -3.30
C VAL A 181 7.61 8.54 -2.35
N THR A 182 6.82 9.61 -2.18
CA THR A 182 7.18 10.71 -1.29
C THR A 182 6.09 11.04 -0.29
N LEU A 183 6.52 11.31 0.93
CA LEU A 183 5.70 11.86 2.00
C LEU A 183 5.51 13.38 1.88
N MET A 184 5.97 13.97 0.78
CA MET A 184 6.01 15.41 0.56
C MET A 184 6.95 16.13 1.54
N ASP A 185 7.44 17.32 1.19
CA ASP A 185 8.18 18.15 2.12
C ASP A 185 7.24 18.77 3.17
N TYR A 186 7.78 19.05 4.36
CA TYR A 186 7.00 19.53 5.49
C TYR A 186 6.31 20.88 5.23
N THR A 187 6.90 21.74 4.42
CA THR A 187 6.31 23.04 4.09
C THR A 187 5.10 22.87 3.17
N SER A 188 5.19 21.97 2.17
CA SER A 188 4.07 21.67 1.27
C SER A 188 2.85 21.05 1.97
N ARG A 189 3.05 20.37 3.11
CA ARG A 189 1.95 19.84 3.95
C ARG A 189 1.05 20.92 4.54
N ARG A 190 1.51 22.18 4.57
CA ARG A 190 0.72 23.32 5.07
C ARG A 190 -0.17 23.95 3.99
N ILE A 191 -0.07 23.50 2.73
CA ILE A 191 -0.87 24.02 1.62
C ILE A 191 -2.32 23.53 1.77
N LYS A 192 -3.26 24.45 1.57
CA LYS A 192 -4.69 24.16 1.63
C LYS A 192 -5.05 23.07 0.60
N GLY A 193 -5.72 22.02 1.06
CA GLY A 193 -6.13 20.90 0.20
C GLY A 193 -5.27 19.65 0.35
N CYS A 194 -4.08 19.75 0.94
CA CYS A 194 -3.26 18.58 1.32
C CYS A 194 -3.82 17.97 2.63
N LYS A 195 -4.14 16.68 2.61
CA LYS A 195 -4.59 15.92 3.78
C LYS A 195 -3.41 15.25 4.47
N ALA A 196 -3.59 14.91 5.74
CA ALA A 196 -2.58 14.18 6.51
C ALA A 196 -2.32 12.77 5.94
N SER A 197 -3.32 12.16 5.31
CA SER A 197 -3.23 10.85 4.66
C SER A 197 -2.60 10.87 3.28
N ASP A 198 -2.52 12.05 2.64
CA ASP A 198 -2.04 12.15 1.27
C ASP A 198 -0.57 11.78 1.21
N LEU A 199 -0.15 11.13 0.15
CA LEU A 199 1.23 10.94 -0.25
C LEU A 199 1.25 10.99 -1.78
N ILE A 200 2.45 11.08 -2.36
CA ILE A 200 2.59 11.11 -3.80
C ILE A 200 3.35 9.88 -4.28
N VAL A 201 2.81 9.20 -5.29
CA VAL A 201 3.52 8.22 -6.10
C VAL A 201 3.66 8.77 -7.51
N SER A 202 4.87 8.80 -8.02
CA SER A 202 5.17 9.28 -9.37
C SER A 202 5.79 8.15 -10.20
N ILE A 203 5.17 7.84 -11.32
CA ILE A 203 5.58 6.74 -12.20
C ILE A 203 5.96 7.32 -13.57
N PRO A 204 7.23 7.20 -13.99
CA PRO A 204 7.63 7.54 -15.35
C PRO A 204 6.77 6.80 -16.38
N TYR A 205 6.28 7.50 -17.40
CA TYR A 205 5.24 6.99 -18.27
C TYR A 205 5.62 5.69 -19.00
N HIS A 206 6.89 5.55 -19.39
CA HIS A 206 7.40 4.32 -20.01
C HIS A 206 7.24 3.07 -19.12
N ARG A 207 7.21 3.22 -17.78
CA ARG A 207 6.93 2.13 -16.82
C ARG A 207 5.44 1.94 -16.58
N PHE A 208 4.65 3.00 -16.72
CA PHE A 208 3.23 3.00 -16.41
C PHE A 208 2.44 1.97 -17.24
N HIS A 209 2.87 1.68 -18.47
CA HIS A 209 2.27 0.58 -19.25
C HIS A 209 2.37 -0.78 -18.54
N GLY A 210 3.46 -1.05 -17.81
CA GLY A 210 3.61 -2.27 -17.01
C GLY A 210 2.62 -2.34 -15.86
N VAL A 211 2.40 -1.20 -15.17
CA VAL A 211 1.38 -1.08 -14.12
C VAL A 211 0.01 -1.47 -14.67
N MET A 212 -0.40 -0.89 -15.82
CA MET A 212 -1.70 -1.16 -16.43
C MET A 212 -1.87 -2.62 -16.85
N ARG A 213 -0.85 -3.22 -17.49
CA ARG A 213 -0.89 -4.65 -17.85
C ARG A 213 -0.97 -5.58 -16.64
N SER A 214 -0.47 -5.15 -15.49
CA SER A 214 -0.43 -5.97 -14.26
C SER A 214 -1.76 -6.02 -13.51
N ILE A 215 -2.64 -5.04 -13.72
CA ILE A 215 -3.93 -4.92 -13.03
C ILE A 215 -4.74 -6.22 -13.05
N PRO A 216 -5.04 -6.86 -14.20
CA PRO A 216 -5.87 -8.07 -14.24
C PRO A 216 -5.18 -9.32 -13.67
N HIS A 217 -3.89 -9.25 -13.35
CA HIS A 217 -3.07 -10.40 -12.96
C HIS A 217 -2.49 -10.31 -11.54
N CYS A 218 -2.65 -9.17 -10.87
CA CYS A 218 -2.17 -8.93 -9.51
C CYS A 218 -3.34 -8.71 -8.55
N THR A 219 -3.25 -9.23 -7.32
CA THR A 219 -4.25 -8.99 -6.26
C THR A 219 -4.24 -7.54 -5.75
N ALA A 220 -3.16 -6.80 -5.99
CA ALA A 220 -3.13 -5.35 -5.82
C ALA A 220 -3.95 -4.61 -6.91
N GLY A 221 -4.22 -5.27 -8.04
CA GLY A 221 -5.11 -4.82 -9.09
C GLY A 221 -6.51 -5.40 -8.90
N THR A 222 -6.95 -6.23 -9.85
CA THR A 222 -8.29 -6.86 -9.87
C THR A 222 -8.25 -8.38 -9.84
N ALA A 223 -7.07 -9.01 -9.82
CA ALA A 223 -6.96 -10.46 -9.76
C ALA A 223 -7.46 -11.00 -8.40
N LYS A 224 -8.12 -12.15 -8.44
CA LYS A 224 -8.59 -12.82 -7.22
C LYS A 224 -7.46 -13.62 -6.60
N MET A 225 -7.38 -13.61 -5.27
CA MET A 225 -6.47 -14.48 -4.54
C MET A 225 -6.94 -15.93 -4.70
N GLU A 226 -6.03 -16.79 -5.14
CA GLU A 226 -6.23 -18.23 -5.20
C GLU A 226 -5.19 -18.91 -4.31
N ILE A 227 -5.61 -19.95 -3.58
CA ILE A 227 -4.70 -20.73 -2.74
C ILE A 227 -4.24 -21.97 -3.53
N PRO A 228 -2.96 -22.08 -3.91
CA PRO A 228 -2.44 -23.23 -4.63
C PRO A 228 -2.54 -24.52 -3.80
N GLU A 229 -2.67 -25.67 -4.47
CA GLU A 229 -2.79 -26.96 -3.78
C GLU A 229 -1.58 -27.27 -2.88
N SER A 230 -0.36 -26.89 -3.31
CA SER A 230 0.85 -27.02 -2.50
C SER A 230 0.75 -26.28 -1.16
N PHE A 231 0.17 -25.08 -1.17
CA PHE A 231 -0.08 -24.31 0.05
C PHE A 231 -1.22 -24.89 0.88
N ARG A 232 -2.29 -25.41 0.24
CA ARG A 232 -3.37 -26.12 0.95
C ARG A 232 -2.88 -27.37 1.66
N ARG A 233 -1.92 -28.11 1.07
CA ARG A 233 -1.31 -29.29 1.70
C ARG A 233 -0.54 -28.90 2.97
N LEU A 234 0.23 -27.81 2.93
CA LEU A 234 0.94 -27.27 4.10
C LEU A 234 -0.02 -26.70 5.16
N ALA A 235 -1.06 -25.97 4.74
CA ALA A 235 -2.09 -25.47 5.65
C ALA A 235 -2.92 -26.61 6.28
N GLY A 236 -3.11 -27.71 5.54
CA GLY A 236 -3.76 -28.94 5.99
C GLY A 236 -3.02 -29.65 7.13
N GLU A 237 -1.70 -29.46 7.27
CA GLU A 237 -0.93 -29.98 8.41
C GLU A 237 -1.32 -29.29 9.74
N SER A 238 -1.92 -28.09 9.66
CA SER A 238 -2.45 -27.33 10.81
C SER A 238 -3.99 -27.32 10.87
N ALA A 239 -4.67 -28.00 9.95
CA ALA A 239 -6.13 -28.02 9.89
C ALA A 239 -6.74 -28.78 11.08
N LEU A 240 -7.88 -28.31 11.56
CA LEU A 240 -8.57 -28.86 12.72
C LEU A 240 -9.87 -29.57 12.31
N ARG A 241 -10.25 -30.56 13.11
CA ARG A 241 -11.56 -31.20 13.08
C ARG A 241 -12.20 -31.10 14.46
N LEU A 242 -13.50 -30.85 14.48
CA LEU A 242 -14.31 -30.94 15.68
C LEU A 242 -14.99 -32.31 15.67
N ILE A 243 -14.72 -33.11 16.70
CA ILE A 243 -15.37 -34.41 16.92
C ILE A 243 -16.44 -34.20 18.01
N GLU A 244 -17.69 -34.41 17.64
CA GLU A 244 -18.81 -34.41 18.59
C GLU A 244 -19.13 -35.85 18.97
N VAL A 245 -18.97 -36.18 20.25
CA VAL A 245 -19.19 -37.52 20.81
C VAL A 245 -20.42 -37.47 21.72
N PHE A 246 -21.45 -38.21 21.34
CA PHE A 246 -22.65 -38.42 22.13
C PHE A 246 -22.52 -39.72 22.89
N LEU A 247 -22.67 -39.68 24.21
CA LEU A 247 -22.55 -40.88 25.06
C LEU A 247 -23.44 -40.78 26.31
N PRO A 248 -23.81 -41.90 26.94
CA PRO A 248 -24.52 -41.88 28.21
C PRO A 248 -23.68 -41.22 29.31
N LYS A 249 -24.34 -40.49 30.21
CA LYS A 249 -23.67 -39.68 31.24
C LYS A 249 -22.74 -40.48 32.15
N ASP A 250 -23.05 -41.76 32.40
CA ASP A 250 -22.27 -42.64 33.26
C ASP A 250 -20.86 -42.92 32.70
N TYR A 251 -20.65 -42.73 31.39
CA TYR A 251 -19.38 -42.93 30.69
C TYR A 251 -18.63 -41.62 30.39
N ALA A 252 -19.19 -40.46 30.78
CA ALA A 252 -18.62 -39.14 30.49
C ALA A 252 -17.21 -38.97 31.09
N SER A 253 -17.03 -39.39 32.35
CA SER A 253 -15.74 -39.29 33.05
C SER A 253 -14.68 -40.17 32.39
N GLU A 254 -15.05 -41.40 32.04
CA GLU A 254 -14.15 -42.35 31.37
C GLU A 254 -13.71 -41.84 29.99
N ALA A 255 -14.65 -41.31 29.20
CA ALA A 255 -14.31 -40.73 27.90
C ALA A 255 -13.37 -39.52 28.02
N ARG A 256 -13.51 -38.70 29.07
CA ARG A 256 -12.59 -37.59 29.34
C ARG A 256 -11.18 -38.08 29.68
N GLU A 257 -11.04 -39.08 30.55
CA GLU A 257 -9.73 -39.66 30.88
C GLU A 257 -9.01 -40.19 29.64
N ILE A 258 -9.72 -40.90 28.76
CA ILE A 258 -9.16 -41.38 27.48
C ILE A 258 -8.70 -40.22 26.59
N LEU A 259 -9.45 -39.13 26.54
CA LEU A 259 -9.16 -37.98 25.70
C LEU A 259 -8.02 -37.10 26.23
N GLU A 260 -7.81 -37.04 27.55
CA GLU A 260 -6.66 -36.37 28.17
C GLU A 260 -5.32 -36.99 27.77
N GLU A 261 -5.31 -38.30 27.45
CA GLU A 261 -4.12 -39.01 26.95
C GLU A 261 -3.92 -38.86 25.43
N GLN A 262 -4.86 -38.21 24.72
CA GLN A 262 -4.76 -37.97 23.28
C GLN A 262 -4.22 -36.57 22.98
N PRO A 263 -3.54 -36.37 21.83
CA PRO A 263 -3.02 -35.07 21.37
C PRO A 263 -4.14 -34.20 20.80
N VAL A 264 -5.16 -33.93 21.61
CA VAL A 264 -6.28 -33.05 21.30
C VAL A 264 -5.96 -31.63 21.77
N GLN A 265 -6.52 -30.63 21.09
CA GLN A 265 -6.32 -29.21 21.40
C GLN A 265 -7.30 -28.67 22.45
N GLY A 266 -8.44 -29.35 22.63
CA GLY A 266 -9.42 -28.97 23.63
C GLY A 266 -10.57 -29.97 23.70
N VAL A 267 -11.15 -30.10 24.90
CA VAL A 267 -12.32 -30.93 25.17
C VAL A 267 -13.32 -30.11 25.97
N TRP A 268 -14.58 -30.09 25.54
CA TRP A 268 -15.68 -29.43 26.24
C TRP A 268 -16.84 -30.41 26.42
N GLU A 269 -17.57 -30.30 27.52
CA GLU A 269 -18.74 -31.11 27.82
C GLU A 269 -19.98 -30.24 27.90
N ASP A 270 -20.99 -30.57 27.09
CA ASP A 270 -22.33 -30.02 27.16
C ASP A 270 -23.31 -31.10 27.65
N ARG A 271 -24.19 -30.74 28.59
CA ARG A 271 -25.29 -31.62 29.02
C ARG A 271 -26.46 -31.46 28.06
N ILE A 272 -26.91 -32.57 27.48
CA ILE A 272 -28.08 -32.58 26.60
C ILE A 272 -29.27 -33.16 27.37
N SER A 273 -30.50 -32.81 26.99
CA SER A 273 -31.73 -33.35 27.61
C SER A 273 -31.77 -34.89 27.56
N GLY A 274 -31.96 -35.54 28.72
CA GLY A 274 -31.96 -37.01 28.88
C GLY A 274 -30.79 -37.52 29.74
N ASN A 275 -30.41 -38.79 29.57
CA ASN A 275 -29.25 -39.42 30.26
C ASN A 275 -27.95 -39.40 29.41
N HIS A 276 -27.76 -38.37 28.56
CA HIS A 276 -26.63 -38.28 27.63
C HIS A 276 -25.84 -36.98 27.79
N VAL A 277 -24.58 -37.01 27.39
CA VAL A 277 -23.68 -35.86 27.29
C VAL A 277 -23.13 -35.74 25.87
N LEU A 278 -22.77 -34.51 25.48
CA LEU A 278 -22.01 -34.21 24.28
C LEU A 278 -20.61 -33.78 24.68
N LEU A 279 -19.61 -34.55 24.26
CA LEU A 279 -18.22 -34.11 24.29
C LEU A 279 -17.84 -33.53 22.94
N ARG A 280 -17.33 -32.30 22.95
CA ARG A 280 -16.72 -31.66 21.78
C ARG A 280 -15.22 -31.76 21.92
N VAL A 281 -14.56 -32.37 20.94
CA VAL A 281 -13.12 -32.58 20.93
C VAL A 281 -12.54 -31.87 19.71
N LEU A 282 -11.66 -30.90 19.93
CA LEU A 282 -10.93 -30.23 18.86
C LEU A 282 -9.60 -30.96 18.67
N ALA A 283 -9.36 -31.49 17.48
CA ALA A 283 -8.14 -32.24 17.16
C ALA A 283 -7.57 -31.79 15.82
N GLN A 284 -6.27 -31.96 15.62
CA GLN A 284 -5.67 -31.79 14.31
C GLN A 284 -6.16 -32.89 13.36
N VAL A 285 -6.28 -32.58 12.06
CA VAL A 285 -6.70 -33.55 11.03
C VAL A 285 -5.88 -34.85 11.12
N ARG A 286 -4.57 -34.74 11.31
CA ARG A 286 -3.66 -35.90 11.42
C ARG A 286 -3.93 -36.82 12.61
N GLU A 287 -4.45 -36.29 13.72
CA GLU A 287 -4.72 -37.05 14.94
C GLU A 287 -6.18 -37.52 15.03
N SER A 288 -7.07 -36.95 14.21
CA SER A 288 -8.52 -37.19 14.30
C SER A 288 -8.90 -38.67 14.14
N GLU A 289 -8.29 -39.38 13.20
CA GLU A 289 -8.54 -40.83 13.00
C GLU A 289 -8.14 -41.65 14.23
N ARG A 290 -7.01 -41.30 14.87
CA ARG A 290 -6.53 -41.98 16.07
C ARG A 290 -7.48 -41.81 17.25
N VAL A 291 -8.03 -40.60 17.40
CA VAL A 291 -9.02 -40.28 18.44
C VAL A 291 -10.33 -41.03 18.18
N LEU A 292 -10.82 -41.02 16.94
CA LEU A 292 -12.03 -41.75 16.55
C LEU A 292 -11.89 -43.26 16.81
N ASP A 293 -10.80 -43.88 16.34
CA ASP A 293 -10.52 -45.31 16.55
C ASP A 293 -10.53 -45.69 18.04
N THR A 294 -9.95 -44.84 18.87
CA THR A 294 -9.83 -45.09 20.32
C THR A 294 -11.20 -45.06 20.99
N LEU A 295 -12.01 -44.04 20.68
CA LEU A 295 -13.36 -43.90 21.22
C LEU A 295 -14.29 -45.00 20.68
N GLU A 296 -14.20 -45.33 19.40
CA GLU A 296 -15.00 -46.39 18.78
C GLU A 296 -14.71 -47.75 19.44
N LYS A 297 -13.43 -48.14 19.56
CA LYS A 297 -13.05 -49.40 20.22
C LYS A 297 -13.58 -49.53 21.64
N ARG A 298 -13.72 -48.41 22.35
CA ARG A 298 -14.18 -48.41 23.74
C ARG A 298 -15.69 -48.40 23.88
N PHE A 299 -16.38 -47.58 23.09
CA PHE A 299 -17.77 -47.19 23.34
C PHE A 299 -18.77 -47.66 22.26
N CYS A 300 -18.33 -48.35 21.20
CA CYS A 300 -19.20 -48.79 20.10
C CYS A 300 -20.36 -49.71 20.53
N SER A 301 -20.23 -50.41 21.66
CA SER A 301 -21.27 -51.31 22.19
C SER A 301 -22.32 -50.60 23.05
N LEU A 302 -22.15 -49.31 23.32
CA LEU A 302 -23.08 -48.53 24.15
C LEU A 302 -24.29 -48.06 23.33
N GLU A 303 -25.48 -48.33 23.87
CA GLU A 303 -26.71 -47.79 23.30
C GLU A 303 -26.72 -46.26 23.39
N GLY A 304 -26.91 -45.59 22.25
CA GLY A 304 -26.91 -44.13 22.16
C GLY A 304 -25.54 -43.50 21.88
N PHE A 305 -24.46 -44.28 21.77
CA PHE A 305 -23.16 -43.77 21.35
C PHE A 305 -23.16 -43.32 19.89
N ARG A 306 -22.72 -42.09 19.63
CA ARG A 306 -22.56 -41.54 18.27
C ARG A 306 -21.36 -40.62 18.20
N MET A 307 -20.68 -40.59 17.05
CA MET A 307 -19.64 -39.62 16.75
C MET A 307 -19.98 -38.88 15.46
N VAL A 308 -19.78 -37.56 15.46
CA VAL A 308 -19.91 -36.71 14.28
C VAL A 308 -18.61 -35.96 14.10
N LEU A 309 -18.09 -35.96 12.87
CA LEU A 309 -16.85 -35.28 12.50
C LEU A 309 -17.17 -34.07 11.64
N LEU A 310 -16.76 -32.89 12.09
CA LEU A 310 -17.03 -31.62 11.42
C LEU A 310 -15.70 -30.95 11.02
N PRO A 311 -15.57 -30.41 9.78
CA PRO A 311 -14.43 -29.59 9.42
C PRO A 311 -14.48 -28.25 10.18
N VAL A 312 -13.32 -27.75 10.60
CA VAL A 312 -13.20 -26.44 11.26
C VAL A 312 -12.50 -25.48 10.31
N GLU A 313 -13.22 -24.43 9.89
CA GLU A 313 -12.67 -23.40 9.00
C GLU A 313 -11.72 -22.44 9.74
N ALA A 314 -12.02 -22.13 11.00
CA ALA A 314 -11.18 -21.33 11.88
C ALA A 314 -11.45 -21.65 13.35
N ALA A 315 -10.41 -21.61 14.19
CA ALA A 315 -10.51 -21.62 15.64
C ALA A 315 -9.62 -20.52 16.21
N LEU A 316 -10.17 -19.66 17.08
CA LEU A 316 -9.42 -18.59 17.75
C LEU A 316 -9.14 -19.03 19.19
N PHE A 317 -7.87 -19.18 19.52
CA PHE A 317 -7.44 -19.48 20.88
C PHE A 317 -7.06 -18.17 21.57
N PHE A 318 -7.83 -17.76 22.57
CA PHE A 318 -7.41 -16.72 23.49
C PHE A 318 -6.62 -17.39 24.60
N GLU A 319 -5.30 -17.51 24.44
CA GLU A 319 -4.45 -17.70 25.62
C GLU A 319 -4.66 -16.47 26.50
N THR A 320 -5.01 -16.70 27.77
CA THR A 320 -4.96 -15.64 28.78
C THR A 320 -3.55 -15.04 28.75
N LEU A 321 -3.43 -13.86 28.15
CA LEU A 321 -2.28 -12.98 28.32
C LEU A 321 -2.02 -12.92 29.82
N SER A 322 -0.92 -13.52 30.25
CA SER A 322 -0.34 -13.29 31.56
C SER A 322 -0.37 -11.78 31.81
N PRO A 323 -0.99 -11.29 32.89
CA PRO A 323 -1.05 -9.85 33.13
C PRO A 323 0.37 -9.35 33.28
N PHE A 324 0.75 -8.43 32.39
CA PHE A 324 1.96 -7.62 32.39
C PHE A 324 2.63 -7.55 33.77
N HIS A 325 3.76 -8.26 33.93
CA HIS A 325 4.81 -7.80 34.81
C HIS A 325 5.63 -6.77 34.04
N HIS A 326 5.36 -5.48 34.30
CA HIS A 326 6.34 -4.39 34.41
C HIS A 326 5.67 -3.18 35.06
#